data_AF-A0A7V5YRX4-F1
#
_entry.id   AF-A0A7V5YRX4-F1
#
_cell.length_a   1.000
_cell.length_b   1.000
_cell.length_c   1.000
_cell.angle_alpha   90.00
_cell.angle_beta   90.00
_cell.angle_gamma   90.00
#
_symmetry.space_group_name_H-M   'P 1'
#
loop_
_entity.id
_entity.type
_entity.pdbx_description
1 polymer ?
#
loop_
_entity_poly.entity_id
_entity_poly.type
_entity_poly.pdbx_seq_one_letter_code
_entity_poly.pdbx_strand_id
1 'polypeptide(L)' 'MGFIDLRSDTVTRPTPEMRRAMAEAEVGDDVYGEDPTVNRLERRAAEIF' A
#
# COMPACT_ATOMS: atom_id res chain seq x y z
N MET A 1 -12.91 21.21 13.74
CA MET A 1 -11.60 20.84 14.31
C MET A 1 -11.61 19.33 14.48
N GLY A 2 -10.71 18.61 13.81
CA GLY A 2 -10.64 17.15 13.94
C GLY A 2 -10.17 16.73 15.34
N PHE A 3 -10.57 15.53 15.77
CA PHE A 3 -10.09 14.91 17.00
C PHE A 3 -8.56 14.68 16.90
N ILE A 4 -7.79 15.10 17.91
CA ILE A 4 -6.36 14.79 17.99
C ILE A 4 -6.22 13.39 18.58
N ASP A 5 -6.01 12.42 17.70
CA ASP A 5 -5.98 11.00 18.06
C ASP A 5 -4.56 10.52 18.36
N LEU A 6 -4.24 10.36 19.66
CA LEU A 6 -2.92 9.90 20.13
C LEU A 6 -2.93 8.43 20.59
N ARG A 7 -3.98 7.66 20.26
CA ARG A 7 -4.11 6.28 20.73
C ARG A 7 -3.05 5.35 20.12
N SER A 8 -2.71 5.53 18.84
CA SER A 8 -1.69 4.76 18.10
C SER A 8 -1.49 5.38 16.72
N ASP A 9 -0.34 5.15 16.10
CA ASP A 9 -0.04 5.42 14.69
C ASP A 9 -0.87 4.58 13.70
N THR A 10 -1.39 3.43 14.13
CA THR A 10 -2.25 2.55 13.32
C THR A 10 -3.57 3.22 12.90
N VAL A 11 -3.96 4.34 13.51
CA VAL A 11 -5.17 5.10 13.15
C VAL A 11 -5.00 5.94 11.88
N THR A 12 -3.79 5.96 11.30
CA THR A 12 -3.51 6.64 10.04
C THR A 12 -4.47 6.19 8.94
N ARG A 13 -4.80 7.11 8.04
CA ARG A 13 -5.68 6.85 6.90
C ARG A 13 -4.89 7.05 5.61
N PRO A 14 -5.19 6.29 4.54
CA PRO A 14 -4.55 6.50 3.25
C PRO A 14 -4.74 7.94 2.77
N THR A 15 -3.65 8.56 2.31
CA THR A 15 -3.68 9.87 1.66
C THR A 15 -4.46 9.80 0.33
N PRO A 16 -4.88 10.94 -0.25
CA PRO A 16 -5.52 10.94 -1.56
C PRO A 16 -4.68 10.27 -2.65
N GLU A 17 -3.36 10.47 -2.64
CA GLU A 17 -2.44 9.83 -3.58
C GLU A 17 -2.40 8.31 -3.39
N MET A 18 -2.30 7.82 -2.15
CA MET A 18 -2.37 6.39 -1.85
C MET A 18 -3.69 5.78 -2.35
N ARG A 19 -4.83 6.47 -2.15
CA ARG A 19 -6.12 6.00 -2.65
C ARG A 19 -6.17 5.91 -4.16
N ARG A 20 -5.61 6.90 -4.85
CA ARG A 20 -5.52 6.90 -6.31
C ARG A 20 -4.63 5.77 -6.81
N ALA A 21 -3.44 5.62 -6.24
CA ALA A 21 -2.50 4.56 -6.59
C ALA A 21 -3.10 3.16 -6.37
N MET A 22 -3.84 2.94 -5.28
CA MET A 22 -4.56 1.68 -5.05
C MET A 22 -5.66 1.43 -6.08
N ALA A 23 -6.43 2.47 -6.44
CA ALA A 23 -7.53 2.34 -7.39
C ALA A 23 -7.05 2.13 -8.85
N GLU A 24 -5.89 2.68 -9.19
CA GLU A 24 -5.28 2.61 -10.53
C GLU A 24 -4.25 1.48 -10.68
N ALA A 25 -4.00 0.68 -9.62
CA ALA A 25 -2.98 -0.35 -9.64
C ALA A 25 -3.30 -1.47 -10.65
N GLU A 26 -2.30 -1.86 -11.43
CA GLU A 26 -2.35 -3.14 -12.15
C GLU A 26 -2.29 -4.28 -11.14
N VAL A 27 -3.23 -5.21 -11.24
CA VAL A 27 -3.40 -6.35 -10.33
C VAL A 27 -3.47 -7.66 -11.11
N GLY A 28 -3.20 -8.77 -10.42
CA GLY A 28 -3.25 -10.13 -10.95
C GLY A 28 -3.54 -11.14 -9.84
N ASP A 29 -3.43 -12.44 -10.15
CA ASP A 29 -3.56 -13.48 -9.13
C ASP A 29 -2.22 -13.68 -8.41
N ASP A 30 -2.19 -13.32 -7.13
CA ASP A 30 -0.99 -13.42 -6.30
C ASP A 30 -0.58 -14.87 -6.00
N VAL A 31 -1.53 -15.81 -5.94
CA VAL A 31 -1.23 -17.23 -5.69
C VAL A 31 -0.39 -17.81 -6.84
N TYR A 32 -0.62 -17.33 -8.06
CA TYR A 32 0.16 -17.69 -9.23
C TYR A 32 1.35 -16.74 -9.49
N GLY A 33 1.54 -15.72 -8.66
CA GLY A 33 2.62 -14.74 -8.80
C GLY A 33 2.41 -13.77 -9.97
N GLU A 34 1.18 -13.57 -10.41
CA GLU A 34 0.86 -12.76 -11.59
C GLU A 34 0.51 -11.31 -11.25
N ASP A 35 0.43 -10.94 -9.97
CA ASP A 35 0.17 -9.55 -9.57
C ASP A 35 1.44 -8.68 -9.74
N PRO A 36 1.47 -7.75 -10.72
CA PRO A 36 2.66 -6.97 -10.99
C PRO A 36 2.96 -5.95 -9.90
N THR A 37 1.96 -5.51 -9.14
CA THR A 37 2.11 -4.52 -8.07
C THR A 37 2.64 -5.16 -6.79
N VAL A 38 2.16 -6.35 -6.42
CA VAL A 38 2.71 -7.13 -5.31
C VAL A 38 4.17 -7.49 -5.60
N ASN A 39 4.46 -8.08 -6.76
CA ASN A 39 5.81 -8.43 -7.18
C ASN A 39 6.78 -7.23 -7.15
N ARG A 40 6.30 -6.04 -7.53
CA ARG A 40 7.11 -4.81 -7.47
C ARG A 40 7.38 -4.37 -6.03
N LEU A 41 6.40 -4.47 -5.14
CA LEU A 41 6.57 -4.16 -3.72
C LEU A 41 7.61 -5.08 -3.08
N GLU A 42 7.50 -6.39 -3.28
CA GLU A 42 8.41 -7.38 -2.71
C GLU A 42 9.85 -7.20 -3.19
N ARG A 43 10.05 -7.06 -4.51
CA ARG A 43 11.38 -6.76 -5.07
C ARG A 43 11.97 -5.50 -4.48
N ARG A 44 11.17 -4.43 -4.39
CA ARG A 44 11.64 -3.16 -3.83
C ARG A 44 12.02 -3.29 -2.36
N ALA A 45 11.26 -4.05 -1.58
CA ALA A 45 11.62 -4.33 -0.19
C ALA A 45 12.95 -5.10 -0.13
N ALA A 46 13.10 -6.17 -0.92
CA ALA A 46 14.34 -6.96 -0.97
C ALA A 46 15.58 -6.17 -1.43
N GLU A 47 15.40 -5.08 -2.19
CA GLU A 47 16.50 -4.18 -2.59
C GLU A 47 16.93 -3.20 -1.48
N ILE A 48 16.03 -2.84 -0.57
CA ILE A 48 16.27 -1.80 0.45
C ILE A 48 16.82 -2.40 1.76
N PHE A 49 16.55 -3.67 2.03
CA PHE A 49 16.94 -4.37 3.25
C PHE A 49 18.03 -5.40 2.99
#